data_AF-A0A7V9BUX5-F1
#
_entry.id   AF-A0A7V9BUX5-F1
#
_cell.length_a   1.000
_cell.length_b   1.000
_cell.length_c   1.000
_cell.angle_alpha   90.00
_cell.angle_beta   90.00
_cell.angle_gamma   90.00
#
_symmetry.space_group_name_H-M   'P 1'
#
loop_
_entity.id
_entity.type
_entity.pdbx_description
1 polymer ?
#
loop_
_entity_poly.entity_id
_entity_poly.type
_entity_poly.pdbx_seq_one_letter_code
_entity_poly.pdbx_strand_id
1 'polypeptide(L)'
;MIGLLLVACVAHVDFTDPDGHFRAAYGALDVDSWSETASSNGETIVPIEVASDTASFLVTVTSSARPVLETLVAPDGTVVLDAAEWAVSDETLVGAFDGDRRTAVLNWPVRGIDGPLAVGTWTAQFAGDPGTSVDLAIHRKTDDDLAAGVVTVRLAFADGLYSNDVREGIGTAVAGWQALWAPHGLEVVATEHETQLDPAMDFVANGDPSIQAFAEEFAGRGELVVVIGNVVTIKPLVFGTSAGTPGTVLPTDYNFVAIAWGNAAGFDGLLNGDEPDVLAVTLAHEVGHYMGVPHPVEIDWAHWDALEDTSDCDSESACESSLGDNVMFPTLSSDAPSELTPQQVEVLHRYVGAL
;
A
#
# COMPACT_ATOMS: atom_id res chain seq x y z
N MET A 1 23.56 -12.62 35.98
CA MET A 1 22.68 -12.88 34.83
C MET A 1 23.20 -11.99 33.71
N ILE A 2 23.87 -12.59 32.73
CA ILE A 2 24.52 -11.88 31.63
C ILE A 2 23.46 -11.77 30.52
N GLY A 3 22.97 -10.56 30.30
CA GLY A 3 22.03 -10.25 29.22
C GLY A 3 22.79 -10.28 27.89
N LEU A 4 22.38 -11.18 27.01
CA LEU A 4 22.87 -11.32 25.65
C LEU A 4 22.31 -10.15 24.83
N LEU A 5 23.18 -9.20 24.46
CA LEU A 5 22.86 -8.13 23.51
C LEU A 5 22.96 -8.73 22.10
N LEU A 6 21.82 -9.03 21.47
CA LEU A 6 21.78 -9.34 20.05
C LEU A 6 21.91 -8.02 19.28
N VAL A 7 23.09 -7.76 18.74
CA VAL A 7 23.31 -6.70 17.75
C VAL A 7 23.17 -7.38 16.39
N ALA A 8 22.02 -7.20 15.74
CA ALA A 8 21.88 -7.52 14.32
C ALA A 8 22.60 -6.42 13.53
N CYS A 9 23.77 -6.73 12.98
CA CYS A 9 24.43 -5.88 12.00
C CYS A 9 23.70 -6.05 10.66
N VAL A 10 22.79 -5.13 10.33
CA VAL A 10 22.37 -4.92 8.94
C VAL A 10 23.52 -4.14 8.28
N ALA A 11 24.30 -4.82 7.44
CA ALA A 11 25.33 -4.16 6.65
C ALA A 11 24.64 -3.40 5.51
N HIS A 12 24.48 -2.08 5.69
CA HIS A 12 24.13 -1.19 4.59
C HIS A 12 25.36 -1.10 3.68
N VAL A 13 25.24 -1.58 2.44
CA VAL A 13 26.31 -1.48 1.44
C VAL A 13 25.80 -0.60 0.31
N ASP A 14 26.31 0.63 0.28
CA ASP A 14 25.98 1.62 -0.74
C ASP A 14 26.83 1.39 -1.98
N PHE A 15 26.18 1.20 -3.13
CA PHE A 15 26.83 1.28 -4.44
C PHE A 15 26.09 2.28 -5.32
N THR A 16 26.77 3.36 -5.69
CA THR A 16 26.36 4.22 -6.81
C THR A 16 27.09 3.76 -8.05
N ASP A 17 26.38 3.44 -9.12
CA ASP A 17 26.99 3.10 -10.40
C ASP A 17 27.44 4.36 -11.18
N PRO A 18 28.18 4.23 -12.30
CA PRO A 18 28.65 5.37 -13.09
C PRO A 18 27.52 6.22 -13.72
N ASP A 19 26.32 5.65 -13.84
CA ASP A 19 25.15 6.29 -14.43
C ASP A 19 24.29 7.01 -13.37
N GLY A 20 24.71 6.93 -12.10
CA GLY A 20 24.05 7.60 -10.97
C GLY A 20 22.95 6.78 -10.32
N HIS A 21 22.82 5.49 -10.66
CA HIS A 21 21.82 4.62 -10.07
C HIS A 21 22.25 4.25 -8.65
N PHE A 22 21.32 4.37 -7.71
CA PHE A 22 21.53 3.94 -6.33
C PHE A 22 20.99 2.52 -6.16
N ARG A 23 21.84 1.61 -5.65
CA ARG A 23 21.45 0.24 -5.26
C ARG A 23 21.63 0.00 -3.78
N ALA A 24 20.57 -0.43 -3.12
CA ALA A 24 20.58 -0.90 -1.74
C ALA A 24 19.84 -2.23 -1.62
N ALA A 25 20.41 -3.15 -0.83
CA ALA A 25 19.75 -4.39 -0.45
C ALA A 25 19.28 -4.32 1.00
N TYR A 26 17.98 -4.51 1.22
CA TYR A 26 17.37 -4.56 2.56
C TYR A 26 16.68 -5.92 2.74
N GLY A 27 17.39 -6.87 3.33
CA GLY A 27 16.89 -8.24 3.42
C GLY A 27 16.69 -8.84 2.02
N ALA A 28 15.44 -9.18 1.69
CA ALA A 28 15.03 -9.78 0.41
C ALA A 28 14.67 -8.74 -0.69
N LEU A 29 14.88 -7.44 -0.44
CA LEU A 29 14.59 -6.35 -1.37
C LEU A 29 15.84 -5.77 -2.02
N ASP A 30 15.84 -5.71 -3.36
CA ASP A 30 16.77 -4.92 -4.18
C ASP A 30 16.06 -3.66 -4.68
N VAL A 31 16.77 -2.53 -4.70
CA VAL A 31 16.22 -1.22 -5.10
C VAL A 31 17.10 -0.58 -6.15
N ASP A 32 16.51 -0.15 -7.26
CA ASP A 32 17.11 0.79 -8.22
C ASP A 32 16.32 2.10 -8.21
N SER A 33 16.99 3.24 -8.16
CA SER A 33 16.33 4.55 -8.29
C SER A 33 17.14 5.54 -9.13
N TRP A 34 16.44 6.35 -9.94
CA TRP A 34 17.03 7.41 -10.75
C TRP A 34 15.98 8.48 -11.09
N SER A 35 16.44 9.62 -11.62
CA SER A 35 15.57 10.66 -12.17
C SER A 35 15.78 10.75 -13.67
N GLU A 36 14.72 10.98 -14.44
CA GLU A 36 14.82 11.28 -15.86
C GLU A 36 13.82 12.36 -16.28
N THR A 37 13.81 12.69 -17.58
CA THR A 37 12.87 13.64 -18.15
C THR A 37 11.94 12.90 -19.09
N ALA A 38 10.64 13.01 -18.86
CA ALA A 38 9.63 12.44 -19.75
C ALA A 38 9.87 12.95 -21.19
N SER A 39 9.65 12.05 -22.15
CA SER A 39 9.84 12.32 -23.57
C SER A 39 9.00 13.49 -24.09
N SER A 40 9.22 13.90 -25.35
CA SER A 40 8.46 14.99 -25.97
C SER A 40 6.96 14.72 -26.13
N ASN A 41 6.53 13.47 -26.01
CA ASN A 41 5.14 13.02 -25.99
C ASN A 41 4.65 12.70 -24.57
N GLY A 42 5.46 12.93 -23.53
CA GLY A 42 5.06 12.69 -22.14
C GLY A 42 5.24 11.25 -21.67
N GLU A 43 5.75 10.36 -22.52
CA GLU A 43 6.03 8.97 -22.16
C GLU A 43 7.32 8.87 -21.34
N THR A 44 7.28 7.99 -20.34
CA THR A 44 8.41 7.52 -19.53
C THR A 44 8.48 6.00 -19.66
N ILE A 45 9.62 5.47 -20.10
CA ILE A 45 9.81 4.03 -20.33
C ILE A 45 10.73 3.49 -19.26
N VAL A 46 10.21 2.61 -18.41
CA VAL A 46 10.91 2.07 -17.25
C VAL A 46 11.34 0.63 -17.54
N PRO A 47 12.63 0.36 -17.83
CA PRO A 47 13.15 -0.98 -17.98
C PRO A 47 13.31 -1.65 -16.61
N ILE A 48 12.79 -2.86 -16.47
CA ILE A 48 12.80 -3.60 -15.21
C ILE A 48 13.52 -4.92 -15.45
N GLU A 49 14.77 -5.00 -15.00
CA GLU A 49 15.54 -6.24 -15.04
C GLU A 49 15.00 -7.24 -14.00
N VAL A 50 14.55 -8.41 -14.47
CA VAL A 50 14.05 -9.49 -13.62
C VAL A 50 15.04 -10.65 -13.68
N ALA A 51 15.61 -10.99 -12.52
CA ALA A 51 16.50 -12.14 -12.35
C ALA A 51 15.70 -13.42 -12.09
N SER A 52 16.37 -14.58 -12.14
CA SER A 52 15.72 -15.89 -11.96
C SER A 52 15.16 -16.13 -10.56
N ASP A 53 15.57 -15.33 -9.58
CA ASP A 53 15.14 -15.35 -8.19
C ASP A 53 14.21 -14.18 -7.82
N THR A 54 13.83 -13.33 -8.78
CA THR A 54 12.86 -12.25 -8.53
C THR A 54 11.43 -12.81 -8.54
N ALA A 55 10.73 -12.69 -7.41
CA ALA A 55 9.36 -13.16 -7.22
C ALA A 55 8.33 -12.09 -7.62
N SER A 56 8.56 -10.84 -7.25
CA SER A 56 7.74 -9.68 -7.62
C SER A 56 8.58 -8.40 -7.75
N PHE A 57 8.02 -7.38 -8.39
CA PHE A 57 8.58 -6.04 -8.41
C PHE A 57 7.52 -4.96 -8.14
N LEU A 58 7.98 -3.81 -7.67
CA LEU A 58 7.19 -2.61 -7.46
C LEU A 58 7.87 -1.42 -8.13
N VAL A 59 7.21 -0.82 -9.10
CA VAL A 59 7.65 0.40 -9.80
C VAL A 59 6.93 1.59 -9.18
N THR A 60 7.68 2.61 -8.83
CA THR A 60 7.17 3.90 -8.35
C THR A 60 7.62 4.98 -9.31
N VAL A 61 6.69 5.81 -9.76
CA VAL A 61 6.94 6.99 -10.57
C VAL A 61 6.38 8.20 -9.85
N THR A 62 7.22 9.16 -9.49
CA THR A 62 6.81 10.43 -8.88
C THR A 62 7.08 11.58 -9.85
N SER A 63 6.14 12.51 -9.98
CA SER A 63 6.31 13.69 -10.82
C SER A 63 5.53 14.88 -10.29
N SER A 64 5.89 16.10 -10.74
CA SER A 64 4.99 17.24 -10.58
C SER A 64 3.75 17.14 -11.46
N ALA A 65 3.81 16.33 -12.52
CA ALA A 65 2.67 15.93 -13.35
C ALA A 65 1.96 14.72 -12.73
N ARG A 66 0.88 14.26 -13.38
CA ARG A 66 0.14 13.05 -13.00
C ARG A 66 0.61 11.86 -13.84
N PRO A 67 1.60 11.06 -13.36
CA PRO A 67 2.00 9.87 -14.07
C PRO A 67 0.86 8.85 -14.07
N VAL A 68 0.68 8.13 -15.17
CA VAL A 68 -0.32 7.05 -15.31
C VAL A 68 0.34 5.88 -16.01
N LEU A 69 0.20 4.67 -15.50
CA LEU A 69 0.64 3.47 -16.21
C LEU A 69 -0.19 3.32 -17.49
N GLU A 70 0.45 3.14 -18.65
CA GLU A 70 -0.23 2.81 -19.90
C GLU A 70 -0.15 1.31 -20.17
N THR A 71 1.05 0.73 -20.14
CA THR A 71 1.24 -0.69 -20.41
C THR A 71 2.34 -1.31 -19.56
N LEU A 72 2.21 -2.61 -19.31
CA LEU A 72 3.29 -3.47 -18.83
C LEU A 72 3.54 -4.57 -19.86
N VAL A 73 4.78 -4.69 -20.29
CA VAL A 73 5.21 -5.63 -21.35
C VAL A 73 6.24 -6.61 -20.80
N ALA A 74 5.98 -7.89 -21.01
CA ALA A 74 6.88 -8.99 -20.67
C ALA A 74 8.11 -9.04 -21.60
N PRO A 75 9.19 -9.74 -21.21
CA PRO A 75 10.43 -9.81 -22.00
C PRO A 75 10.28 -10.41 -23.40
N ASP A 76 9.23 -11.19 -23.64
CA ASP A 76 8.90 -11.77 -24.95
C ASP A 76 8.10 -10.81 -25.86
N GLY A 77 7.75 -9.62 -25.36
CA GLY A 77 6.95 -8.61 -26.05
C GLY A 77 5.45 -8.74 -25.84
N THR A 78 4.98 -9.70 -25.04
CA THR A 78 3.57 -9.80 -24.65
C THR A 78 3.17 -8.63 -23.75
N VAL A 79 2.12 -7.89 -24.11
CA VAL A 79 1.48 -6.93 -23.20
C VAL A 79 0.66 -7.73 -22.18
N VAL A 80 1.01 -7.61 -20.89
CA VAL A 80 0.29 -8.31 -19.80
C VAL A 80 -0.70 -7.41 -19.09
N LEU A 81 -0.55 -6.09 -19.26
CA LEU A 81 -1.40 -5.08 -18.67
C LEU A 81 -1.50 -3.89 -19.63
N ASP A 82 -2.72 -3.44 -19.92
CA ASP A 82 -3.01 -2.30 -20.81
C ASP A 82 -4.14 -1.44 -20.22
N ALA A 83 -3.84 -0.18 -19.92
CA ALA A 83 -4.79 0.78 -19.35
C ALA A 83 -6.05 0.95 -20.20
N ALA A 84 -5.95 0.78 -21.53
CA ALA A 84 -7.10 0.91 -22.42
C ALA A 84 -8.12 -0.24 -22.25
N GLU A 85 -7.66 -1.44 -21.89
CA GLU A 85 -8.53 -2.58 -21.58
C GLU A 85 -9.23 -2.35 -20.23
N TRP A 86 -8.52 -1.81 -19.25
CA TRP A 86 -9.05 -1.52 -17.91
C TRP A 86 -10.01 -0.33 -17.89
N ALA A 87 -9.79 0.70 -18.72
CA ALA A 87 -10.65 1.88 -18.77
C ALA A 87 -12.11 1.61 -19.21
N VAL A 88 -12.37 0.41 -19.74
CA VAL A 88 -13.72 -0.04 -20.14
C VAL A 88 -14.19 -1.27 -19.36
N SER A 89 -13.38 -1.75 -18.41
CA SER A 89 -13.72 -2.86 -17.53
C SER A 89 -14.52 -2.35 -16.35
N ASP A 90 -15.45 -3.18 -15.87
CA ASP A 90 -16.09 -2.98 -14.57
C ASP A 90 -15.23 -3.58 -13.44
N GLU A 91 -14.09 -4.20 -13.75
CA GLU A 91 -13.17 -4.79 -12.77
C GLU A 91 -12.00 -3.83 -12.45
N THR A 92 -11.47 -3.91 -11.23
CA THR A 92 -10.31 -3.17 -10.74
C THR A 92 -9.19 -4.10 -10.27
N LEU A 93 -7.96 -3.83 -10.67
CA LEU A 93 -6.78 -4.65 -10.30
C LEU A 93 -5.65 -3.83 -9.70
N VAL A 94 -5.29 -2.71 -10.32
CA VAL A 94 -4.25 -1.80 -9.84
C VAL A 94 -4.70 -0.36 -9.97
N GLY A 95 -4.42 0.46 -8.95
CA GLY A 95 -4.64 1.91 -9.00
C GLY A 95 -3.57 2.66 -9.79
N ALA A 96 -2.58 1.98 -10.38
CA ALA A 96 -1.54 2.58 -11.22
C ALA A 96 -2.09 3.33 -12.45
N PHE A 97 -3.34 3.03 -12.83
CA PHE A 97 -4.08 3.69 -13.90
C PHE A 97 -4.74 5.01 -13.49
N ASP A 98 -4.81 5.28 -12.19
CA ASP A 98 -5.44 6.49 -11.68
C ASP A 98 -4.47 7.67 -11.83
N GLY A 99 -4.82 8.60 -12.71
CA GLY A 99 -4.06 9.83 -12.97
C GLY A 99 -4.48 10.99 -12.07
N ASP A 100 -4.99 10.69 -10.89
CA ASP A 100 -5.41 11.70 -9.92
C ASP A 100 -4.24 12.27 -9.10
N ARG A 101 -3.15 11.51 -8.97
CA ARG A 101 -2.03 11.76 -8.05
C ARG A 101 -0.72 12.13 -8.75
N ARG A 102 0.22 12.62 -7.94
CA ARG A 102 1.62 12.92 -8.32
C ARG A 102 2.53 11.68 -8.28
N THR A 103 1.99 10.53 -7.86
CA THR A 103 2.71 9.26 -7.74
C THR A 103 1.88 8.17 -8.39
N ALA A 104 2.50 7.35 -9.25
CA ALA A 104 1.93 6.11 -9.76
C ALA A 104 2.75 4.93 -9.23
N VAL A 105 2.06 3.89 -8.76
CA VAL A 105 2.70 2.70 -8.18
C VAL A 105 2.12 1.46 -8.84
N LEU A 106 3.01 0.62 -9.38
CA LEU A 106 2.68 -0.68 -9.97
C LEU A 106 3.37 -1.77 -9.16
N ASN A 107 2.61 -2.67 -8.55
CA ASN A 107 3.13 -3.94 -8.03
C ASN A 107 2.80 -5.07 -9.04
N TRP A 108 3.75 -5.97 -9.33
CA TRP A 108 3.52 -7.07 -10.25
C TRP A 108 4.37 -8.31 -9.91
N PRO A 109 3.83 -9.54 -10.07
CA PRO A 109 2.41 -9.88 -10.31
C PRO A 109 1.51 -9.51 -9.14
N VAL A 110 0.20 -9.32 -9.39
CA VAL A 110 -0.78 -8.97 -8.35
C VAL A 110 -1.51 -10.22 -7.86
N ARG A 111 -1.92 -11.09 -8.78
CA ARG A 111 -2.72 -12.30 -8.52
C ARG A 111 -1.94 -13.56 -8.87
N GLY A 112 -2.41 -14.71 -8.38
CA GLY A 112 -1.85 -16.01 -8.78
C GLY A 112 -2.00 -16.33 -10.26
N ILE A 113 -3.10 -15.87 -10.87
CA ILE A 113 -3.37 -16.09 -12.29
C ILE A 113 -2.41 -15.33 -13.21
N ASP A 114 -1.78 -14.26 -12.73
CA ASP A 114 -0.79 -13.50 -13.49
C ASP A 114 0.50 -14.32 -13.73
N GLY A 115 0.71 -15.37 -12.92
CA GLY A 115 1.83 -16.30 -13.04
C GLY A 115 3.16 -15.76 -12.51
N PRO A 116 4.23 -16.58 -12.53
CA PRO A 116 5.56 -16.14 -12.13
C PRO A 116 6.17 -15.19 -13.16
N LEU A 117 7.07 -14.31 -12.71
CA LEU A 117 7.80 -13.41 -13.60
C LEU A 117 8.72 -14.19 -14.56
N ALA A 118 8.65 -13.83 -15.84
CA ALA A 118 9.62 -14.28 -16.83
C ALA A 118 10.96 -13.54 -16.64
N VAL A 119 12.07 -14.27 -16.72
CA VAL A 119 13.43 -13.70 -16.65
C VAL A 119 13.71 -12.83 -17.88
N GLY A 120 14.27 -11.64 -17.66
CA GLY A 120 14.64 -10.69 -18.70
C GLY A 120 14.18 -9.27 -18.37
N THR A 121 14.23 -8.39 -19.38
CA THR A 121 13.81 -6.99 -19.23
C THR A 121 12.32 -6.85 -19.47
N TRP A 122 11.57 -6.54 -18.42
CA TRP A 122 10.20 -6.06 -18.52
C TRP A 122 10.20 -4.57 -18.84
N THR A 123 9.12 -4.09 -19.44
CA THR A 123 8.98 -2.65 -19.77
C THR A 123 7.65 -2.14 -19.23
N ALA A 124 7.70 -1.19 -18.30
CA ALA A 124 6.54 -0.42 -17.89
C ALA A 124 6.56 0.94 -18.59
N GLN A 125 5.47 1.31 -19.23
CA GLN A 125 5.31 2.59 -19.90
C GLN A 125 4.33 3.45 -19.09
N PHE A 126 4.76 4.66 -18.73
CA PHE A 126 3.92 5.65 -18.06
C PHE A 126 3.72 6.87 -18.96
N ALA A 127 2.49 7.37 -19.02
CA ALA A 127 2.16 8.67 -19.58
C ALA A 127 2.24 9.77 -18.51
N GLY A 128 2.54 10.99 -18.95
CA GLY A 128 2.59 12.19 -18.13
C GLY A 128 2.75 13.45 -19.00
N ASP A 129 3.18 14.56 -18.39
CA ASP A 129 3.38 15.81 -19.13
C ASP A 129 4.76 15.84 -19.83
N PRO A 130 4.84 16.20 -21.13
CA PRO A 130 6.09 16.26 -21.88
C PRO A 130 7.18 17.12 -21.22
N GLY A 131 8.40 16.58 -21.15
CA GLY A 131 9.56 17.31 -20.63
C GLY A 131 9.58 17.51 -19.11
N THR A 132 8.66 16.88 -18.38
CA THR A 132 8.63 16.94 -16.90
C THR A 132 9.67 16.00 -16.31
N SER A 133 10.29 16.41 -15.20
CA SER A 133 11.15 15.52 -14.43
C SER A 133 10.31 14.43 -13.76
N VAL A 134 10.80 13.20 -13.80
CA VAL A 134 10.20 12.05 -13.13
C VAL A 134 11.25 11.39 -12.26
N ASP A 135 10.88 11.07 -11.03
CA ASP A 135 11.69 10.27 -10.11
C ASP A 135 11.16 8.85 -10.12
N LEU A 136 12.05 7.90 -10.36
CA LEU A 136 11.73 6.50 -10.60
C LEU A 136 12.40 5.64 -9.54
N ALA A 137 11.69 4.61 -9.10
CA ALA A 137 12.29 3.51 -8.38
C ALA A 137 11.65 2.17 -8.70
N ILE A 138 12.48 1.14 -8.70
CA ILE A 138 12.09 -0.26 -8.85
C ILE A 138 12.55 -0.99 -7.60
N HIS A 139 11.61 -1.60 -6.89
CA HIS A 139 11.89 -2.54 -5.81
C HIS A 139 11.65 -3.95 -6.32
N ARG A 140 12.53 -4.90 -6.01
CA ARG A 140 12.41 -6.29 -6.43
C ARG A 140 12.46 -7.17 -5.20
N LYS A 141 11.43 -7.99 -5.02
CA LYS A 141 11.32 -8.99 -3.94
C LYS A 141 11.86 -10.32 -4.45
N THR A 142 12.75 -10.93 -3.68
CA THR A 142 13.27 -12.29 -3.95
C THR A 142 12.59 -13.37 -3.13
N ASP A 143 11.83 -12.98 -2.11
CA ASP A 143 11.01 -13.89 -1.32
C ASP A 143 9.77 -14.33 -2.13
N ASP A 144 9.64 -15.63 -2.34
CA ASP A 144 8.54 -16.28 -3.05
C ASP A 144 7.59 -17.03 -2.09
N ASP A 145 7.76 -16.88 -0.78
CA ASP A 145 6.86 -17.45 0.22
C ASP A 145 5.55 -16.67 0.23
N LEU A 146 4.47 -17.36 -0.16
CA LEU A 146 3.10 -16.84 -0.11
C LEU A 146 2.31 -17.41 1.08
N ALA A 147 2.97 -18.16 1.97
CA ALA A 147 2.37 -18.73 3.17
C ALA A 147 2.76 -17.96 4.44
N ALA A 148 3.82 -17.15 4.39
CA ALA A 148 4.27 -16.32 5.50
C ALA A 148 4.85 -15.00 5.00
N GLY A 149 4.57 -13.90 5.70
CA GLY A 149 5.14 -12.59 5.41
C GLY A 149 5.04 -11.65 6.60
N VAL A 150 6.01 -10.77 6.73
CA VAL A 150 6.08 -9.73 7.77
C VAL A 150 5.78 -8.38 7.17
N VAL A 151 4.78 -7.70 7.71
CA VAL A 151 4.40 -6.34 7.35
C VAL A 151 4.83 -5.41 8.47
N THR A 152 5.87 -4.61 8.21
CA THR A 152 6.39 -3.66 9.21
C THR A 152 5.73 -2.30 9.05
N VAL A 153 5.20 -1.78 10.15
CA VAL A 153 4.32 -0.61 10.13
C VAL A 153 4.79 0.39 11.18
N ARG A 154 4.69 1.65 10.81
CA ARG A 154 5.02 2.79 11.67
C ARG A 154 3.78 3.60 11.94
N LEU A 155 3.34 3.57 13.19
CA LEU A 155 2.21 4.35 13.68
C LEU A 155 2.70 5.75 14.04
N ALA A 156 2.42 6.71 13.17
CA ALA A 156 2.71 8.13 13.32
C ALA A 156 1.52 8.82 14.02
N PHE A 157 1.63 9.01 15.33
CA PHE A 157 0.62 9.77 16.08
C PHE A 157 0.78 11.26 15.77
N ALA A 158 -0.26 11.87 15.23
CA ALA A 158 -0.30 13.30 14.96
C ALA A 158 -0.16 14.13 16.24
N ASP A 159 0.10 15.43 16.08
CA ASP A 159 0.39 16.33 17.20
C ASP A 159 -0.72 16.29 18.26
N GLY A 160 -0.31 16.16 19.52
CA GLY A 160 -1.23 16.09 20.67
C GLY A 160 -1.96 14.74 20.87
N LEU A 161 -1.76 13.74 20.01
CA LEU A 161 -2.44 12.43 20.12
C LEU A 161 -1.60 11.35 20.83
N TYR A 162 -0.36 11.63 21.22
CA TYR A 162 0.52 10.66 21.89
C TYR A 162 0.27 10.51 23.41
N SER A 163 -1.00 10.54 23.82
CA SER A 163 -1.40 10.32 25.23
C SER A 163 -1.56 8.84 25.55
N ASN A 164 -1.49 8.46 26.83
CA ASN A 164 -1.61 7.06 27.24
C ASN A 164 -2.95 6.42 26.80
N ASP A 165 -4.06 7.15 26.97
CA ASP A 165 -5.39 6.61 26.68
C ASP A 165 -5.57 6.33 25.17
N VAL A 166 -5.10 7.25 24.32
CA VAL A 166 -5.12 7.05 22.85
C VAL A 166 -4.22 5.89 22.46
N ARG A 167 -3.00 5.81 23.01
CA ARG A 167 -2.06 4.73 22.71
C ARG A 167 -2.56 3.36 23.16
N GLU A 168 -3.21 3.27 24.33
CA GLU A 168 -3.76 2.00 24.82
C GLU A 168 -4.88 1.48 23.91
N GLY A 169 -5.81 2.33 23.48
CA GLY A 169 -6.86 1.90 22.58
C GLY A 169 -6.37 1.65 21.14
N ILE A 170 -5.40 2.43 20.63
CA ILE A 170 -4.72 2.11 19.35
C ILE A 170 -4.00 0.77 19.46
N GLY A 171 -3.28 0.53 20.56
CA GLY A 171 -2.61 -0.74 20.80
C GLY A 171 -3.59 -1.93 20.85
N THR A 172 -4.79 -1.71 21.39
CA THR A 172 -5.88 -2.71 21.37
C THR A 172 -6.34 -2.99 19.94
N ALA A 173 -6.58 -1.94 19.14
CA ALA A 173 -6.97 -2.08 17.73
C ALA A 173 -5.88 -2.78 16.89
N VAL A 174 -4.60 -2.44 17.11
CA VAL A 174 -3.45 -3.09 16.45
C VAL A 174 -3.39 -4.58 16.81
N ALA A 175 -3.67 -4.95 18.06
CA ALA A 175 -3.73 -6.35 18.46
C ALA A 175 -4.89 -7.11 17.76
N GLY A 176 -6.04 -6.44 17.57
CA GLY A 176 -7.15 -6.98 16.77
C GLY A 176 -6.76 -7.19 15.31
N TRP A 177 -6.10 -6.21 14.69
CA TRP A 177 -5.59 -6.33 13.32
C TRP A 177 -4.58 -7.47 13.17
N GLN A 178 -3.62 -7.58 14.10
CA GLN A 178 -2.68 -8.69 14.17
C GLN A 178 -3.39 -10.05 14.26
N ALA A 179 -4.44 -10.15 15.09
CA ALA A 179 -5.22 -11.38 15.22
C ALA A 179 -6.01 -11.73 13.96
N LEU A 180 -6.45 -10.73 13.19
CA LEU A 180 -7.16 -10.89 11.93
C LEU A 180 -6.24 -11.38 10.81
N TRP A 181 -5.00 -10.87 10.73
CA TRP A 181 -4.03 -11.27 9.68
C TRP A 181 -3.22 -12.53 10.01
N ALA A 182 -3.00 -12.86 11.28
CA ALA A 182 -2.18 -14.00 11.69
C ALA A 182 -2.65 -15.38 11.11
N PRO A 183 -3.95 -15.70 11.02
CA PRO A 183 -4.42 -16.94 10.39
C PRO A 183 -4.03 -17.08 8.91
N HIS A 184 -3.73 -15.96 8.24
CA HIS A 184 -3.32 -15.89 6.84
C HIS A 184 -1.80 -15.87 6.66
N GLY A 185 -1.03 -16.10 7.74
CA GLY A 185 0.43 -16.11 7.70
C GLY A 185 1.07 -14.72 7.66
N LEU A 186 0.31 -13.65 7.86
CA LEU A 186 0.84 -12.29 7.87
C LEU A 186 1.10 -11.82 9.31
N GLU A 187 2.36 -11.54 9.62
CA GLU A 187 2.78 -10.95 10.89
C GLU A 187 2.86 -9.43 10.76
N VAL A 188 2.09 -8.70 11.56
CA VAL A 188 2.16 -7.23 11.61
C VAL A 188 3.08 -6.78 12.73
N VAL A 189 4.15 -6.07 12.39
CA VAL A 189 5.11 -5.49 13.34
C VAL A 189 4.92 -3.97 13.39
N ALA A 190 4.15 -3.49 14.37
CA ALA A 190 3.88 -2.07 14.53
C ALA A 190 4.85 -1.38 15.50
N THR A 191 5.33 -0.19 15.13
CA THR A 191 6.15 0.68 15.98
C THR A 191 5.53 2.06 16.11
N GLU A 192 5.52 2.62 17.33
CA GLU A 192 4.83 3.88 17.62
C GLU A 192 5.78 5.08 17.64
N HIS A 193 5.35 6.18 17.02
CA HIS A 193 6.12 7.42 16.94
C HIS A 193 5.21 8.64 17.15
N GLU A 194 5.65 9.56 18.01
CA GLU A 194 5.04 10.89 18.14
C GLU A 194 5.56 11.79 17.00
N THR A 195 4.67 12.58 16.42
CA THR A 195 5.00 13.48 15.30
C THR A 195 4.47 14.90 15.55
N GLN A 196 4.72 15.79 14.59
CA GLN A 196 4.15 17.14 14.55
C GLN A 196 3.19 17.30 13.36
N LEU A 197 2.69 16.18 12.81
CA LEU A 197 1.69 16.18 11.74
C LEU A 197 0.37 16.77 12.25
N ASP A 198 -0.36 17.46 11.37
CA ASP A 198 -1.66 18.04 11.72
C ASP A 198 -2.70 16.93 11.99
N PRO A 199 -3.30 16.86 13.20
CA PRO A 199 -4.29 15.84 13.52
C PRO A 199 -5.60 15.98 12.75
N ALA A 200 -5.85 17.09 12.04
CA ALA A 200 -7.00 17.23 11.14
C ALA A 200 -6.81 16.50 9.79
N MET A 201 -5.57 16.13 9.44
CA MET A 201 -5.24 15.36 8.23
C MET A 201 -5.83 15.92 6.92
N ASP A 202 -5.94 17.24 6.77
CA ASP A 202 -6.38 17.89 5.51
C ASP A 202 -5.48 17.55 4.31
N PHE A 203 -4.29 17.04 4.60
CA PHE A 203 -3.33 16.60 3.60
C PHE A 203 -3.67 15.27 2.93
N VAL A 204 -4.60 14.44 3.43
CA VAL A 204 -4.84 13.11 2.81
C VAL A 204 -5.09 13.22 1.31
N ALA A 205 -5.91 14.19 0.89
CA ALA A 205 -6.25 14.34 -0.52
C ALA A 205 -5.13 14.97 -1.36
N ASN A 206 -4.18 15.68 -0.74
CA ASN A 206 -3.23 16.56 -1.44
C ASN A 206 -1.74 16.25 -1.17
N GLY A 207 -1.48 15.28 -0.29
CA GLY A 207 -0.17 14.96 0.25
C GLY A 207 0.37 16.04 1.18
N ASP A 208 1.39 15.70 1.96
CA ASP A 208 2.14 16.65 2.80
C ASP A 208 3.64 16.36 2.77
N PRO A 209 4.50 17.34 2.44
CA PRO A 209 5.95 17.17 2.53
C PRO A 209 6.45 16.76 3.92
N SER A 210 5.71 17.07 5.00
CA SER A 210 6.05 16.62 6.35
C SER A 210 5.88 15.11 6.55
N ILE A 211 4.99 14.46 5.79
CA ILE A 211 4.86 13.00 5.78
C ILE A 211 6.07 12.38 5.10
N GLN A 212 6.45 12.94 3.94
CA GLN A 212 7.67 12.50 3.25
C GLN A 212 8.88 12.66 4.18
N ALA A 213 9.06 13.83 4.81
CA ALA A 213 10.17 14.07 5.73
C ALA A 213 10.17 13.09 6.91
N PHE A 214 9.00 12.76 7.47
CA PHE A 214 8.86 11.75 8.52
C PHE A 214 9.23 10.34 8.02
N ALA A 215 8.74 9.96 6.84
CA ALA A 215 9.06 8.66 6.23
C ALA A 215 10.56 8.55 5.88
N GLU A 216 11.19 9.65 5.44
CA GLU A 216 12.60 9.72 5.10
C GLU A 216 13.53 9.42 6.29
N GLU A 217 13.13 9.78 7.52
CA GLU A 217 13.88 9.45 8.74
C GLU A 217 14.09 7.93 8.92
N PHE A 218 13.26 7.13 8.25
CA PHE A 218 13.23 5.67 8.36
C PHE A 218 13.28 4.97 7.00
N ALA A 219 13.62 5.72 5.94
CA ALA A 219 13.72 5.21 4.58
C ALA A 219 14.60 3.96 4.49
N GLY A 220 14.24 3.07 3.57
CA GLY A 220 14.98 1.84 3.31
C GLY A 220 14.63 0.68 4.22
N ARG A 221 13.69 0.81 5.15
CA ARG A 221 13.26 -0.32 5.99
C ARG A 221 12.05 -1.08 5.45
N GLY A 222 11.49 -0.65 4.31
CA GLY A 222 10.26 -1.21 3.76
C GLY A 222 9.04 -1.00 4.67
N GLU A 223 9.11 -0.01 5.57
CA GLU A 223 8.05 0.22 6.56
C GLU A 223 6.92 1.06 5.98
N LEU A 224 5.69 0.63 6.22
CA LEU A 224 4.47 1.34 5.84
C LEU A 224 4.19 2.43 6.89
N VAL A 225 3.82 3.63 6.47
CA VAL A 225 3.44 4.71 7.39
C VAL A 225 1.94 4.73 7.58
N VAL A 226 1.49 4.61 8.84
CA VAL A 226 0.10 4.78 9.24
C VAL A 226 0.00 6.01 10.15
N VAL A 227 -0.66 7.06 9.67
CA VAL A 227 -0.88 8.30 10.43
C VAL A 227 -2.16 8.19 11.24
N ILE A 228 -2.05 8.36 12.56
CA ILE A 228 -3.17 8.39 13.48
C ILE A 228 -3.55 9.85 13.74
N GLY A 229 -4.73 10.26 13.27
CA GLY A 229 -5.27 11.61 13.43
C GLY A 229 -6.68 11.63 14.03
N ASN A 230 -7.24 12.82 14.27
CA ASN A 230 -8.58 12.97 14.82
C ASN A 230 -9.66 12.69 13.77
N VAL A 231 -9.47 13.20 12.56
CA VAL A 231 -10.47 13.14 11.49
C VAL A 231 -9.74 13.00 10.16
N VAL A 232 -10.30 12.23 9.23
CA VAL A 232 -9.96 12.31 7.80
C VAL A 232 -10.98 13.25 7.18
N THR A 233 -10.57 14.47 6.81
CA THR A 233 -11.51 15.55 6.42
C THR A 233 -12.13 15.40 5.04
N ILE A 234 -11.89 14.29 4.34
CA ILE A 234 -12.44 14.03 3.01
C ILE A 234 -13.97 13.88 3.07
N LYS A 235 -14.51 13.16 4.09
CA LYS A 235 -15.96 13.04 4.33
C LYS A 235 -16.25 12.73 5.82
N PRO A 236 -17.38 13.21 6.39
CA PRO A 236 -17.86 12.72 7.67
C PRO A 236 -18.06 11.20 7.62
N LEU A 237 -17.74 10.49 8.70
CA LEU A 237 -17.90 9.02 8.85
C LEU A 237 -16.89 8.15 8.07
N VAL A 238 -15.81 8.73 7.55
CA VAL A 238 -14.66 7.95 7.05
C VAL A 238 -13.74 7.63 8.21
N PHE A 239 -13.48 6.35 8.46
CA PHE A 239 -12.61 5.87 9.55
C PHE A 239 -11.14 5.78 9.12
N GLY A 240 -10.88 5.60 7.83
CA GLY A 240 -9.54 5.50 7.30
C GLY A 240 -9.48 5.77 5.80
N THR A 241 -8.27 5.81 5.27
CA THR A 241 -8.00 6.02 3.85
C THR A 241 -6.56 5.63 3.55
N SER A 242 -6.35 4.86 2.49
CA SER A 242 -5.04 4.68 1.89
C SER A 242 -4.76 5.76 0.83
N ALA A 243 -3.69 6.52 1.00
CA ALA A 243 -3.28 7.54 0.03
C ALA A 243 -2.63 6.94 -1.25
N GLY A 244 -2.47 5.60 -1.32
CA GLY A 244 -2.03 4.84 -2.50
C GLY A 244 -2.60 3.41 -2.51
N THR A 245 -2.98 2.91 -3.70
CA THR A 245 -3.51 1.54 -3.88
C THR A 245 -2.92 0.90 -5.15
N PRO A 246 -1.81 0.15 -5.08
CA PRO A 246 -0.95 0.00 -3.91
C PRO A 246 -0.18 1.27 -3.56
N GLY A 247 0.29 1.38 -2.33
CA GLY A 247 1.30 2.32 -1.89
C GLY A 247 2.71 1.87 -2.28
N THR A 248 3.65 2.80 -2.34
CA THR A 248 5.07 2.51 -2.55
C THR A 248 5.76 2.12 -1.23
N VAL A 249 7.01 1.67 -1.27
CA VAL A 249 7.87 1.55 -0.08
C VAL A 249 8.85 2.72 0.05
N LEU A 250 8.80 3.66 -0.91
CA LEU A 250 9.55 4.90 -0.84
C LEU A 250 8.85 5.94 0.05
N PRO A 251 9.63 6.80 0.72
CA PRO A 251 9.12 8.04 1.26
C PRO A 251 8.58 8.92 0.12
N THR A 252 7.29 9.21 0.14
CA THR A 252 6.67 10.26 -0.69
C THR A 252 5.67 11.04 0.14
N ASP A 253 5.21 12.18 -0.38
CA ASP A 253 4.20 13.00 0.29
C ASP A 253 2.77 12.40 0.23
N TYR A 254 2.58 11.28 -0.49
CA TYR A 254 1.28 10.60 -0.70
C TYR A 254 1.28 9.13 -0.33
N ASN A 255 2.32 8.65 0.32
CA ASN A 255 2.47 7.22 0.57
C ASN A 255 2.32 6.89 2.06
N PHE A 256 1.06 6.84 2.49
CA PHE A 256 0.69 6.53 3.87
C PHE A 256 -0.76 6.05 3.92
N VAL A 257 -1.12 5.45 5.04
CA VAL A 257 -2.49 5.19 5.46
C VAL A 257 -2.87 6.22 6.52
N ALA A 258 -4.03 6.84 6.41
CA ALA A 258 -4.54 7.76 7.43
C ALA A 258 -5.71 7.11 8.17
N ILE A 259 -5.70 7.21 9.50
CA ILE A 259 -6.70 6.62 10.39
C ILE A 259 -7.33 7.71 11.25
N ALA A 260 -8.64 7.89 11.11
CA ALA A 260 -9.44 8.83 11.87
C ALA A 260 -9.83 8.21 13.22
N TRP A 261 -8.87 8.14 14.15
CA TRP A 261 -9.12 7.68 15.52
C TRP A 261 -10.33 8.36 16.17
N GLY A 262 -10.43 9.68 16.04
CA GLY A 262 -11.50 10.45 16.68
C GLY A 262 -12.89 10.10 16.16
N ASN A 263 -13.01 9.60 14.93
CA ASN A 263 -14.28 9.09 14.40
C ASN A 263 -14.63 7.73 15.02
N ALA A 264 -13.64 6.86 15.26
CA ALA A 264 -13.83 5.57 15.90
C ALA A 264 -14.13 5.68 17.40
N ALA A 265 -13.51 6.64 18.10
CA ALA A 265 -13.64 6.84 19.54
C ALA A 265 -14.94 7.52 20.01
N GLY A 266 -15.91 7.73 19.11
CA GLY A 266 -17.22 8.26 19.46
C GLY A 266 -17.21 9.65 20.13
N PHE A 267 -18.27 9.95 20.88
CA PHE A 267 -18.47 11.28 21.49
C PHE A 267 -17.72 11.48 22.81
N ASP A 268 -17.36 10.42 23.51
CA ASP A 268 -16.59 10.49 24.76
C ASP A 268 -15.08 10.56 24.50
N GLY A 269 -14.64 10.30 23.26
CA GLY A 269 -13.26 10.43 22.81
C GLY A 269 -12.34 9.35 23.36
N LEU A 270 -12.90 8.21 23.78
CA LEU A 270 -12.19 7.07 24.32
C LEU A 270 -12.60 5.86 23.49
N LEU A 271 -11.69 5.14 22.81
CA LEU A 271 -12.12 3.85 22.27
C LEU A 271 -12.19 2.71 23.27
N ASN A 272 -13.42 2.25 23.43
CA ASN A 272 -13.87 1.30 24.42
C ASN A 272 -15.01 0.43 23.83
N GLY A 273 -15.37 -0.64 24.53
CA GLY A 273 -16.37 -1.58 24.01
C GLY A 273 -15.93 -2.19 22.68
N ASP A 274 -16.76 -2.01 21.64
CA ASP A 274 -16.56 -2.59 20.29
C ASP A 274 -15.79 -1.64 19.35
N GLU A 275 -15.52 -0.40 19.77
CA GLU A 275 -14.81 0.61 18.96
C GLU A 275 -13.37 0.22 18.58
N PRO A 276 -12.57 -0.45 19.44
CA PRO A 276 -11.27 -0.97 19.04
C PRO A 276 -11.35 -2.04 17.94
N ASP A 277 -12.42 -2.84 17.89
CA ASP A 277 -12.60 -3.89 16.87
C ASP A 277 -12.93 -3.26 15.51
N VAL A 278 -13.78 -2.21 15.50
CA VAL A 278 -14.02 -1.40 14.31
C VAL A 278 -12.73 -0.79 13.77
N LEU A 279 -11.89 -0.27 14.66
CA LEU A 279 -10.61 0.31 14.24
C LEU A 279 -9.59 -0.75 13.81
N ALA A 280 -9.60 -1.93 14.42
CA ALA A 280 -8.78 -3.07 14.00
C ALA A 280 -9.07 -3.48 12.56
N VAL A 281 -10.36 -3.59 12.22
CA VAL A 281 -10.81 -3.83 10.84
C VAL A 281 -10.42 -2.68 9.92
N THR A 282 -10.61 -1.44 10.35
CA THR A 282 -10.23 -0.26 9.55
C THR A 282 -8.72 -0.27 9.24
N LEU A 283 -7.87 -0.59 10.23
CA LEU A 283 -6.43 -0.74 10.02
C LEU A 283 -6.13 -1.84 8.99
N ALA A 284 -6.77 -3.02 9.14
CA ALA A 284 -6.62 -4.13 8.21
C ALA A 284 -7.06 -3.76 6.79
N HIS A 285 -8.20 -3.06 6.66
CA HIS A 285 -8.78 -2.62 5.39
C HIS A 285 -7.88 -1.63 4.67
N GLU A 286 -7.49 -0.53 5.33
CA GLU A 286 -6.70 0.53 4.69
C GLU A 286 -5.27 0.09 4.39
N VAL A 287 -4.66 -0.72 5.26
CA VAL A 287 -3.34 -1.29 4.95
C VAL A 287 -3.46 -2.37 3.88
N GLY A 288 -4.59 -3.07 3.79
CA GLY A 288 -4.92 -3.93 2.67
C GLY A 288 -4.94 -3.18 1.33
N HIS A 289 -5.62 -2.03 1.26
CA HIS A 289 -5.56 -1.12 0.10
C HIS A 289 -4.13 -0.70 -0.22
N TYR A 290 -3.38 -0.28 0.79
CA TYR A 290 -1.98 0.10 0.62
C TYR A 290 -1.16 -1.04 0.01
N MET A 291 -1.42 -2.29 0.40
CA MET A 291 -0.75 -3.46 -0.15
C MET A 291 -1.30 -3.89 -1.51
N GLY A 292 -2.34 -3.22 -2.02
CA GLY A 292 -2.87 -3.39 -3.36
C GLY A 292 -4.16 -4.21 -3.45
N VAL A 293 -4.81 -4.52 -2.33
CA VAL A 293 -6.09 -5.23 -2.35
C VAL A 293 -7.21 -4.21 -2.62
N PRO A 294 -7.95 -4.29 -3.74
CA PRO A 294 -9.11 -3.45 -4.00
C PRO A 294 -10.33 -3.84 -3.14
N HIS A 295 -11.39 -3.02 -3.19
CA HIS A 295 -12.68 -3.46 -2.68
C HIS A 295 -13.24 -4.61 -3.55
N PRO A 296 -13.90 -5.63 -2.98
CA PRO A 296 -14.54 -6.69 -3.76
C PRO A 296 -15.71 -6.15 -4.59
N VAL A 297 -16.29 -5.04 -4.15
CA VAL A 297 -17.22 -4.21 -4.91
C VAL A 297 -17.08 -2.77 -4.43
N GLU A 298 -17.09 -1.82 -5.36
CA GLU A 298 -17.06 -0.40 -5.03
C GLU A 298 -18.41 0.10 -4.49
N ILE A 299 -18.41 1.27 -3.85
CA ILE A 299 -19.61 1.85 -3.22
C ILE A 299 -20.76 2.18 -4.20
N ASP A 300 -20.50 2.13 -5.51
CA ASP A 300 -21.53 2.27 -6.53
C ASP A 300 -22.22 0.95 -6.89
N TRP A 301 -21.72 -0.17 -6.36
CA TRP A 301 -22.25 -1.53 -6.55
C TRP A 301 -22.21 -1.99 -8.01
N ALA A 302 -21.31 -1.40 -8.80
CA ALA A 302 -21.22 -1.63 -10.24
C ALA A 302 -19.79 -1.88 -10.74
N HIS A 303 -18.78 -1.70 -9.88
CA HIS A 303 -17.40 -2.08 -10.18
C HIS A 303 -16.90 -3.07 -9.15
N TRP A 304 -16.22 -4.12 -9.60
CA TRP A 304 -15.74 -5.24 -8.77
C TRP A 304 -14.22 -5.27 -8.76
N ASP A 305 -13.64 -6.06 -7.86
CA ASP A 305 -12.23 -6.42 -8.02
C ASP A 305 -12.05 -7.45 -9.14
N ALA A 306 -10.83 -7.58 -9.64
CA ALA A 306 -10.47 -8.56 -10.64
C ALA A 306 -10.06 -9.92 -10.03
N LEU A 307 -10.61 -10.26 -8.85
CA LEU A 307 -10.34 -11.51 -8.14
C LEU A 307 -11.45 -12.51 -8.43
N GLU A 308 -11.12 -13.78 -8.71
CA GLU A 308 -12.15 -14.75 -9.15
C GLU A 308 -12.93 -15.38 -7.97
N ASP A 309 -12.48 -15.18 -6.73
CA ASP A 309 -13.07 -15.80 -5.53
C ASP A 309 -13.94 -14.84 -4.70
N THR A 310 -14.11 -13.62 -5.17
CA THR A 310 -15.09 -12.63 -4.73
C THR A 310 -16.29 -12.70 -5.66
N SER A 311 -17.49 -12.79 -5.09
CA SER A 311 -18.71 -12.93 -5.88
C SER A 311 -19.27 -11.57 -6.28
N ASP A 312 -19.60 -11.41 -7.56
CA ASP A 312 -20.38 -10.26 -8.03
C ASP A 312 -21.76 -10.19 -7.36
N CYS A 313 -22.29 -8.97 -7.27
CA CYS A 313 -23.58 -8.63 -6.70
C CYS A 313 -24.13 -7.40 -7.42
N ASP A 314 -25.45 -7.28 -7.57
CA ASP A 314 -26.10 -6.25 -8.41
C ASP A 314 -26.92 -5.21 -7.61
N SER A 315 -26.80 -5.22 -6.29
CA SER A 315 -27.44 -4.26 -5.39
C SER A 315 -26.75 -4.22 -4.03
N GLU A 316 -26.81 -3.06 -3.37
CA GLU A 316 -26.29 -2.85 -2.00
C GLU A 316 -26.66 -4.01 -1.05
N SER A 317 -27.95 -4.35 -0.97
CA SER A 317 -28.41 -5.43 -0.07
C SER A 317 -27.89 -6.82 -0.46
N ALA A 318 -27.67 -7.09 -1.75
CA ALA A 318 -27.08 -8.36 -2.17
C ALA A 318 -25.59 -8.38 -1.81
N CYS A 319 -24.89 -7.28 -2.07
CA CYS A 319 -23.47 -7.11 -1.77
C CYS A 319 -23.20 -7.20 -0.26
N GLU A 320 -23.94 -6.49 0.57
CA GLU A 320 -23.83 -6.58 2.03
C GLU A 320 -24.08 -8.01 2.51
N SER A 321 -25.03 -8.73 1.92
CA SER A 321 -25.35 -10.10 2.31
C SER A 321 -24.30 -11.13 1.89
N SER A 322 -23.56 -10.90 0.81
CA SER A 322 -22.56 -11.85 0.29
C SER A 322 -21.13 -11.50 0.66
N LEU A 323 -20.83 -10.21 0.81
CA LEU A 323 -19.49 -9.67 0.98
C LEU A 323 -19.34 -8.84 2.27
N GLY A 324 -20.40 -8.61 3.04
CA GLY A 324 -20.35 -7.74 4.23
C GLY A 324 -19.47 -8.24 5.38
N ASP A 325 -19.07 -9.51 5.36
CA ASP A 325 -18.09 -10.10 6.28
C ASP A 325 -16.64 -10.01 5.77
N ASN A 326 -16.46 -9.59 4.51
CA ASN A 326 -15.15 -9.37 3.89
C ASN A 326 -14.52 -8.09 4.43
N VAL A 327 -13.27 -8.18 4.87
CA VAL A 327 -12.51 -7.07 5.47
C VAL A 327 -12.33 -5.92 4.50
N MET A 328 -12.28 -6.21 3.20
CA MET A 328 -12.15 -5.21 2.14
C MET A 328 -13.49 -4.68 1.65
N PHE A 329 -14.63 -5.03 2.25
CA PHE A 329 -15.91 -4.44 1.88
C PHE A 329 -15.92 -2.92 2.16
N PRO A 330 -16.42 -2.06 1.25
CA PRO A 330 -16.26 -0.60 1.32
C PRO A 330 -17.05 0.07 2.46
N THR A 331 -17.93 -0.67 3.14
CA THR A 331 -18.70 -0.19 4.29
C THR A 331 -18.49 -1.13 5.47
N LEU A 332 -18.53 -0.58 6.67
CA LEU A 332 -18.53 -1.38 7.88
C LEU A 332 -19.93 -1.95 8.09
N SER A 333 -20.06 -3.26 8.07
CA SER A 333 -21.29 -3.94 8.50
C SER A 333 -21.41 -3.89 10.03
N SER A 334 -22.58 -4.26 10.57
CA SER A 334 -22.83 -4.18 12.02
C SER A 334 -21.99 -5.14 12.86
N ASP A 335 -21.43 -6.17 12.22
CA ASP A 335 -20.51 -7.11 12.82
C ASP A 335 -19.13 -6.81 12.19
N ALA A 336 -18.10 -6.55 13.01
CA ALA A 336 -16.78 -6.21 12.48
C ALA A 336 -16.29 -7.31 11.51
N PRO A 337 -16.11 -7.02 10.20
CA PRO A 337 -15.78 -8.04 9.22
C PRO A 337 -14.42 -8.67 9.53
N SER A 338 -14.27 -9.94 9.21
CA SER A 338 -13.10 -10.73 9.65
C SER A 338 -12.57 -11.70 8.60
N GLU A 339 -13.16 -11.70 7.40
CA GLU A 339 -12.77 -12.62 6.33
C GLU A 339 -11.95 -11.91 5.25
N LEU A 340 -10.87 -12.56 4.81
CA LEU A 340 -10.17 -12.28 3.56
C LEU A 340 -10.27 -13.51 2.66
N THR A 341 -10.51 -13.32 1.37
CA THR A 341 -10.51 -14.44 0.42
C THR A 341 -9.08 -14.95 0.19
N PRO A 342 -8.90 -16.22 -0.25
CA PRO A 342 -7.59 -16.72 -0.65
C PRO A 342 -6.84 -15.82 -1.65
N GLN A 343 -7.51 -15.25 -2.66
CA GLN A 343 -6.84 -14.36 -3.62
C GLN A 343 -6.48 -13.00 -3.01
N GLN A 344 -7.29 -12.44 -2.11
CA GLN A 344 -6.91 -11.23 -1.38
C GLN A 344 -5.67 -11.45 -0.52
N VAL A 345 -5.58 -12.59 0.16
CA VAL A 345 -4.38 -13.00 0.93
C VAL A 345 -3.16 -13.13 0.02
N GLU A 346 -3.34 -13.69 -1.17
CA GLU A 346 -2.26 -13.79 -2.15
C GLU A 346 -1.75 -12.42 -2.62
N VAL A 347 -2.65 -11.46 -2.88
CA VAL A 347 -2.28 -10.08 -3.20
C VAL A 347 -1.41 -9.48 -2.08
N LEU A 348 -1.81 -9.66 -0.81
CA LEU A 348 -1.05 -9.18 0.34
C LEU A 348 0.38 -9.76 0.39
N HIS A 349 0.54 -11.07 0.20
CA HIS A 349 1.87 -11.70 0.21
C HIS A 349 2.75 -11.33 -1.00
N ARG A 350 2.12 -11.00 -2.14
CA ARG A 350 2.84 -10.57 -3.36
C ARG A 350 3.30 -9.12 -3.30
N TYR A 351 2.72 -8.31 -2.42
CA TYR A 351 3.17 -6.95 -2.18
C TYR A 351 4.64 -6.93 -1.76
N VAL A 352 5.45 -6.13 -2.45
CA VAL A 352 6.90 -6.08 -2.24
C VAL A 352 7.29 -5.71 -0.80
N GLY A 353 6.44 -5.00 -0.06
CA GLY A 353 6.69 -4.67 1.35
C GLY A 353 6.37 -5.76 2.38
N ALA A 354 5.80 -6.91 1.99
CA ALA A 354 5.60 -8.06 2.87
C ALA A 354 6.78 -9.03 2.72
N LEU A 355 7.60 -9.26 3.76
CA LEU A 355 8.91 -9.94 3.65
C LEU A 355 9.15 -11.08 4.64
#